data_AF-A0A917Z8K3-F1
#
_entry.id   AF-A0A917Z8K3-F1
#
_cell.length_a   1.000
_cell.length_b   1.000
_cell.length_c   1.000
_cell.angle_alpha   90.00
_cell.angle_beta   90.00
_cell.angle_gamma   90.00
#
_symmetry.space_group_name_H-M   'P 1'
#
loop_
_entity.id
_entity.type
_entity.pdbx_description
1 polymer ?
#
loop_
_entity_poly.entity_id
_entity_poly.type
_entity_poly.pdbx_seq_one_letter_code
_entity_poly.pdbx_strand_id
1 'polypeptide(L)' 'MRIRIDGTRAEIVDALFRLRLHFTVYAVSRAYPDRAHPHHWRIYLTTRPRENR' A
#
# COMPACT_ATOMS: atom_id res chain seq x y z
N MET A 1 7.38 5.52 8.76
CA MET A 1 7.80 5.18 7.38
C MET A 1 6.63 5.43 6.44
N ARG A 2 6.90 5.85 5.19
CA ARG A 2 5.88 6.02 4.15
C ARG A 2 6.24 5.11 2.98
N ILE A 3 5.31 4.26 2.56
CA ILE A 3 5.48 3.28 1.49
C ILE A 3 4.54 3.68 0.35
N ARG A 4 5.06 3.72 -0.88
CA ARG A 4 4.25 3.92 -2.09
C ARG A 4 4.03 2.56 -2.74
N ILE A 5 2.78 2.23 -3.05
CA ILE A 5 2.44 1.03 -3.81
C ILE A 5 1.83 1.48 -5.13
N ASP A 6 2.39 0.96 -6.22
CA ASP A 6 1.94 1.16 -7.58
C ASP A 6 1.62 -0.21 -8.17
N GLY A 7 0.47 -0.35 -8.81
CA GLY A 7 0.10 -1.60 -9.47
C GLY A 7 -1.38 -1.73 -9.70
N THR A 8 -1.78 -2.92 -10.14
CA THR A 8 -3.18 -3.30 -10.26
C THR A 8 -3.84 -3.41 -8.89
N ARG A 9 -5.17 -3.44 -8.86
CA ARG A 9 -5.95 -3.62 -7.62
C ARG A 9 -5.56 -4.90 -6.90
N ALA A 10 -5.33 -5.98 -7.63
CA ALA A 10 -4.95 -7.27 -7.06
C ALA A 10 -3.58 -7.19 -6.38
N GLU A 11 -2.58 -6.60 -7.06
CA GLU A 11 -1.23 -6.41 -6.51
C GLU A 11 -1.24 -5.50 -5.28
N ILE A 12 -2.03 -4.42 -5.32
CA ILE A 12 -2.17 -3.51 -4.17
C ILE A 12 -2.74 -4.24 -2.95
N VAL A 13 -3.76 -5.07 -3.14
CA VAL A 13 -4.38 -5.83 -2.05
C VAL A 13 -3.40 -6.89 -1.51
N ASP A 14 -2.71 -7.63 -2.37
CA ASP A 14 -1.70 -8.61 -1.95
C ASP A 14 -0.56 -7.94 -1.15
N ALA A 15 -0.04 -6.82 -1.66
CA ALA A 15 1.01 -6.06 -1.00
C ALA A 15 0.55 -5.51 0.37
N LEU A 16 -0.70 -5.05 0.48
CA LEU A 16 -1.29 -4.63 1.75
C LEU A 16 -1.36 -5.76 2.77
N PHE A 17 -1.80 -6.94 2.35
CA PHE A 17 -1.87 -8.13 3.20
C PHE A 17 -0.49 -8.50 3.74
N ARG A 18 0.53 -8.55 2.87
CA ARG A 18 1.92 -8.86 3.26
C ARG A 18 2.50 -7.79 4.19
N LEU A 19 2.30 -6.51 3.89
CA LEU A 19 2.83 -5.42 4.72
C LEU A 19 2.25 -5.42 6.13
N ARG A 20 0.99 -5.80 6.29
CA ARG A 20 0.34 -5.88 7.60
C ARG A 20 0.94 -6.96 8.52
N LEU A 21 1.66 -7.94 7.97
CA LEU A 21 2.37 -8.94 8.77
C LEU A 21 3.57 -8.33 9.50
N HIS A 22 4.25 -7.35 8.88
CA HIS A 22 5.50 -6.78 9.39
C HIS A 22 5.33 -5.36 9.95
N PHE A 23 4.29 -4.64 9.54
CA PHE A 23 4.09 -3.24 9.89
C PHE A 23 2.69 -2.96 10.41
N THR A 24 2.61 -2.02 11.35
CA THR A 24 1.34 -1.40 11.74
C THR A 24 1.04 -0.27 10.76
N VAL A 25 -0.01 -0.46 9.93
CA VAL A 25 -0.51 0.55 8.99
C VAL A 25 -1.44 1.50 9.75
N TYR A 26 -1.13 2.80 9.79
CA TYR A 26 -1.93 3.80 10.50
C TYR A 26 -2.74 4.71 9.59
N ALA A 27 -2.29 4.91 8.36
CA ALA A 27 -3.02 5.71 7.38
C ALA A 27 -2.78 5.21 5.97
N VAL A 28 -3.85 5.25 5.17
CA VAL A 28 -3.86 4.90 3.75
C VAL A 28 -4.44 6.07 2.98
N SER A 29 -3.77 6.52 1.92
CA SER A 29 -4.32 7.55 1.04
C SER A 29 -5.47 7.00 0.19
N ARG A 30 -6.21 7.91 -0.47
CA ARG A 30 -7.09 7.51 -1.57
C ARG A 30 -6.28 6.82 -2.67
N ALA A 31 -6.91 5.90 -3.39
CA ALA A 31 -6.35 5.31 -4.61
C ALA A 31 -6.39 6.34 -5.75
N TYR A 32 -5.21 6.64 -6.28
CA TYR A 32 -5.04 7.51 -7.45
C TYR A 32 -4.91 6.64 -8.69
N PRO A 33 -5.82 6.73 -9.68
CA PRO A 33 -5.63 6.00 -10.93
C PRO A 33 -4.43 6.58 -11.68
N ASP A 34 -3.60 5.70 -12.25
CA ASP A 34 -2.59 6.10 -13.21
C ASP A 34 -3.27 6.41 -14.55
N ARG A 35 -3.00 7.58 -15.11
CA ARG A 35 -3.56 8.00 -16.41
C ARG A 35 -2.81 7.40 -17.58
N ALA A 36 -1.55 6.99 -17.38
CA ALA A 36 -0.73 6.38 -18.42
C ALA A 36 -1.00 4.87 -18.57
N HIS A 37 -1.45 4.22 -17.49
CA HIS A 37 -1.68 2.78 -17.45
C HIS A 37 -3.10 2.48 -16.96
N PRO A 38 -4.04 2.13 -17.87
CA PRO A 38 -5.37 1.68 -17.48
C PRO A 38 -5.27 0.54 -16.46
N HIS A 39 -6.14 0.56 -15.45
CA HIS A 39 -6.15 -0.44 -14.36
C HIS A 39 -4.93 -0.44 -13.44
N HIS A 40 -4.07 0.58 -13.49
CA HIS A 40 -3.08 0.81 -12.46
C HIS A 40 -3.55 1.89 -11.50
N TRP A 41 -3.25 1.68 -10.23
CA TRP A 41 -3.52 2.63 -9.17
C TRP A 41 -2.26 2.83 -8.33
N ARG A 42 -2.25 3.97 -7.64
CA ARG A 42 -1.23 4.35 -6.69
C ARG A 42 -1.88 4.63 -5.33
N ILE A 43 -1.32 4.04 -4.29
CA ILE A 43 -1.65 4.38 -2.90
C ILE A 43 -0.40 4.71 -2.10
N TYR A 44 -0.58 5.56 -1.10
CA TYR A 44 0.44 5.87 -0.12
C TYR A 44 0.02 5.31 1.22
N LEU A 45 0.89 4.49 1.78
CA LEU A 45 0.75 3.93 3.11
C LEU A 45 1.69 4.63 4.04
N THR A 46 1.19 4.83 5.24
CA THR A 46 1.95 5.45 6.30
C THR A 46 1.96 4.38 7.40
N THR A 47 3.17 3.86 7.67
CA THR A 47 3.41 2.65 8.47
C THR A 47 4.46 2.86 9.56
N ARG A 48 4.34 2.12 10.65
CA ARG A 48 5.38 2.00 11.68
C ARG A 48 5.83 0.54 11.77
N PRO A 49 7.11 0.27 12.06
CA PRO A 49 7.56 -1.09 12.37
C PRO A 49 6.65 -1.67 13.44
N ARG A 50 6.18 -2.90 13.23
CA ARG A 50 5.50 -3.61 14.30
C ARG A 50 6.57 -4.05 15.29
N GLU A 51 6.42 -3.71 16.57
CA GLU A 51 7.20 -4.35 17.62
C GLU A 51 6.79 -5.83 17.63
N ASN A 52 7.63 -6.66 17.02
CA ASN A 52 7.55 -8.10 17.21
C ASN A 52 7.87 -8.35 18.68
N ARG A 53 6.84 -8.79 19.42
CA ARG A 53 7.02 -9.38 20.73
C ARG A 53 7.35 -10.85 20.57
#